data_AF-X0TQD0-F1
#
_entry.id   AF-X0TQD0-F1
#
_cell.length_a   1.000
_cell.length_b   1.000
_cell.length_c   1.000
_cell.angle_alpha   90.00
_cell.angle_beta   90.00
_cell.angle_gamma   90.00
#
_symmetry.space_group_name_H-M   'P 1'
#
loop_
_entity.id
_entity.type
_entity.pdbx_description
1 polymer ?
#
loop_
_entity_poly.entity_id
_entity_poly.type
_entity_poly.pdbx_seq_one_letter_code
_entity_poly.pdbx_strand_id
1 'polypeptide(L)'
;VDKWGNSTIIKEAVNYELAERIGKMLAMAAFGNTGLAFPLKGSVMKEVIIPGTLTQCYNMGKAIREIRDKGKHSVDDIVSLSKGWLLFEGKVMEKAWEVIDGYYCGTHLIEGTNRFQGHQLKVWFKNENHLTWLDNKTHVTSPDLIIQIDPGTYEPIPNHELEKGQSVAVIGMESPELYRTPRGIELVGPRRYGFDLDYVPIENRLSSRVSKGE
;
A
#
# COMPACT_ATOMS: atom_id res chain seq x y z
N VAL A 1 2.68 11.30 -22.84
CA VAL A 1 1.75 12.31 -23.38
C VAL A 1 1.16 13.05 -22.21
N ASP A 2 1.25 14.37 -22.18
CA ASP A 2 0.71 15.17 -21.08
C ASP A 2 -0.70 15.70 -21.38
N LYS A 3 -1.31 16.35 -20.38
CA LYS A 3 -2.67 16.93 -20.50
C LYS A 3 -2.79 18.06 -21.53
N TRP A 4 -1.68 18.62 -21.99
CA TRP A 4 -1.64 19.70 -22.99
C TRP A 4 -1.45 19.16 -24.41
N GLY A 5 -1.29 17.84 -24.56
CA GLY A 5 -1.05 17.19 -25.84
C GLY A 5 0.42 17.09 -26.23
N ASN A 6 1.36 17.49 -25.35
CA ASN A 6 2.79 17.31 -25.65
C ASN A 6 3.14 15.82 -25.60
N SER A 7 4.00 15.41 -26.54
CA SER A 7 4.53 14.05 -26.60
C SER A 7 6.05 14.06 -26.46
N THR A 8 6.56 13.09 -25.72
CA THR A 8 8.00 12.93 -25.45
C THR A 8 8.34 11.46 -25.55
N ILE A 9 9.47 11.14 -26.19
CA ILE A 9 9.98 9.78 -26.34
C ILE A 9 11.37 9.73 -25.69
N ILE A 10 11.49 8.95 -24.62
CA ILE A 10 12.78 8.62 -24.00
C ILE A 10 13.28 7.37 -24.72
N LYS A 11 14.27 7.52 -25.60
CA LYS A 11 14.81 6.40 -26.39
C LYS A 11 15.67 5.48 -25.54
N GLU A 12 16.51 6.06 -24.69
CA GLU A 12 17.45 5.35 -23.83
C GLU A 12 17.57 6.08 -22.49
N ALA A 13 17.78 5.30 -21.44
CA ALA A 13 18.14 5.78 -20.11
C ALA A 13 19.18 4.81 -19.54
N VAL A 14 20.13 5.33 -18.77
CA VAL A 14 21.20 4.51 -18.18
C VAL A 14 20.67 3.44 -17.22
N ASN A 15 19.52 3.70 -16.58
CA ASN A 15 18.81 2.77 -15.70
C ASN A 15 17.34 3.19 -15.53
N TYR A 16 16.55 2.34 -14.85
CA TYR A 16 15.13 2.58 -14.60
C TYR A 16 14.87 3.76 -13.66
N GLU A 17 15.73 3.99 -12.67
CA GLU A 17 15.62 5.07 -11.71
C GLU A 17 15.73 6.44 -12.39
N LEU A 18 16.69 6.61 -13.33
CA LEU A 18 16.80 7.83 -14.10
C LEU A 18 15.64 7.98 -15.08
N ALA A 19 15.16 6.89 -15.68
CA ALA A 19 13.98 6.93 -16.55
C ALA A 19 12.73 7.41 -15.78
N GLU A 20 12.49 6.90 -14.58
CA GLU A 20 11.43 7.36 -13.68
C GLU A 20 11.61 8.85 -13.34
N ARG A 21 12.83 9.25 -12.97
CA ARG A 21 13.14 10.65 -12.65
C ARG A 21 12.86 11.60 -13.82
N ILE A 22 13.24 11.23 -15.04
CA ILE A 22 12.93 12.01 -16.25
C ILE A 22 11.40 12.09 -16.45
N GLY A 23 10.70 10.95 -16.34
CA GLY A 23 9.24 10.91 -16.44
C GLY A 23 8.53 11.84 -15.45
N LYS A 24 9.05 11.93 -14.22
CA LYS A 24 8.54 12.87 -13.20
C LYS A 24 8.79 14.33 -13.56
N MET A 25 9.97 14.67 -14.08
CA MET A 25 10.24 16.04 -14.52
C MET A 25 9.29 16.47 -15.65
N LEU A 26 8.91 15.55 -16.54
CA LEU A 26 7.89 15.81 -17.56
C LEU A 26 6.52 16.10 -16.93
N ALA A 27 6.11 15.32 -15.94
CA ALA A 27 4.86 15.56 -15.21
C ALA A 27 4.85 16.91 -14.47
N MET A 28 5.98 17.28 -13.85
CA MET A 28 6.14 18.59 -13.21
C MET A 28 6.03 19.73 -14.22
N ALA A 29 6.73 19.63 -15.36
CA ALA A 29 6.67 20.63 -16.42
C ALA A 29 5.26 20.78 -17.02
N ALA A 30 4.48 19.69 -17.06
CA ALA A 30 3.10 19.70 -17.50
C ALA A 30 2.10 20.24 -16.47
N PHE A 31 2.53 20.59 -15.25
CA PHE A 31 1.64 20.96 -14.14
C PHE A 31 0.57 19.90 -13.86
N GLY A 32 0.91 18.62 -13.93
CA GLY A 32 0.00 17.53 -13.60
C GLY A 32 0.26 16.22 -14.33
N ASN A 33 -0.82 15.48 -14.58
CA ASN A 33 -0.73 14.09 -15.03
C ASN A 33 -0.08 13.96 -16.41
N THR A 34 0.87 13.04 -16.50
CA THR A 34 1.51 12.62 -17.75
C THR A 34 1.34 11.12 -17.91
N GLY A 35 0.74 10.70 -19.03
CA GLY A 35 0.70 9.30 -19.41
C GLY A 35 2.08 8.83 -19.83
N LEU A 36 2.59 7.80 -19.17
CA LEU A 36 3.85 7.12 -19.48
C LEU A 36 3.55 5.72 -20.02
N ALA A 37 4.29 5.31 -21.04
CA ALA A 37 4.18 3.99 -21.63
C ALA A 37 5.57 3.41 -21.82
N PHE A 38 5.78 2.17 -21.38
CA PHE A 38 7.02 1.43 -21.57
C PHE A 38 6.73 0.19 -22.43
N PRO A 39 7.02 0.21 -23.73
CA PRO A 39 6.71 -0.91 -24.62
C PRO A 39 7.58 -2.11 -24.26
N LEU A 40 6.94 -3.27 -24.08
CA LEU A 40 7.61 -4.55 -23.84
C LEU A 40 7.26 -5.52 -24.98
N LYS A 41 8.22 -6.38 -25.35
CA LYS A 41 7.93 -7.53 -26.21
C LYS A 41 6.93 -8.43 -25.49
N GLY A 42 5.92 -8.94 -26.20
CA GLY A 42 4.89 -9.79 -25.61
C GLY A 42 5.43 -11.06 -24.94
N SER A 43 6.55 -11.61 -25.43
CA SER A 43 7.24 -12.73 -24.78
C SER A 43 7.79 -12.34 -23.41
N VAL A 44 8.50 -11.21 -23.32
CA VAL A 44 9.05 -10.69 -22.06
C VAL A 44 7.93 -10.33 -21.09
N MET A 45 6.87 -9.69 -21.57
CA MET A 45 5.72 -9.34 -20.73
C MET A 45 5.16 -10.56 -20.00
N LYS A 46 4.98 -11.69 -20.70
CA LYS A 46 4.47 -12.94 -20.09
C LYS A 46 5.38 -13.52 -19.00
N GLU A 47 6.66 -13.18 -19.01
CA GLU A 47 7.64 -13.64 -18.01
C GLU A 47 7.70 -12.73 -16.78
N VAL A 48 7.36 -11.44 -16.91
CA VAL A 48 7.58 -10.43 -15.85
C VAL A 48 6.31 -9.94 -15.17
N ILE A 49 5.11 -10.18 -15.74
CA ILE A 49 3.86 -9.76 -15.11
C ILE A 49 3.46 -10.68 -13.96
N ILE A 50 2.72 -10.13 -12.99
CA ILE A 50 1.97 -10.91 -12.01
C ILE A 50 0.57 -11.17 -12.61
N PRO A 51 0.23 -12.40 -13.03
CA PRO A 51 -1.01 -12.67 -13.73
C PRO A 51 -2.23 -12.61 -12.79
N GLY A 52 -3.40 -12.27 -13.35
CA GLY A 52 -4.68 -12.37 -12.65
C GLY A 52 -4.99 -11.25 -11.65
N THR A 53 -4.11 -10.25 -11.48
CA THR A 53 -4.32 -9.14 -10.52
C THR A 53 -5.60 -8.35 -10.78
N LEU A 54 -5.94 -8.07 -12.05
CA LEU A 54 -7.21 -7.40 -12.40
C LEU A 54 -8.44 -8.21 -11.99
N THR A 55 -8.40 -9.54 -12.19
CA THR A 55 -9.48 -10.44 -11.75
C THR A 55 -9.59 -10.48 -10.24
N GLN A 56 -8.45 -10.47 -9.52
CA GLN A 56 -8.43 -10.39 -8.06
C GLN A 56 -9.06 -9.08 -7.57
N CYS A 57 -8.69 -7.93 -8.14
CA CYS A 57 -9.28 -6.63 -7.80
C CYS A 57 -10.79 -6.61 -8.07
N TYR A 58 -11.24 -7.12 -9.22
CA TYR A 58 -12.65 -7.21 -9.56
C TYR A 58 -13.42 -8.07 -8.54
N ASN A 59 -12.89 -9.25 -8.21
CA ASN A 59 -13.52 -10.16 -7.25
C ASN A 59 -13.59 -9.55 -5.85
N MET A 60 -12.54 -8.84 -5.41
CA MET A 60 -12.51 -8.15 -4.12
C MET A 60 -13.57 -7.05 -4.06
N GLY A 61 -13.61 -6.15 -5.05
CA GLY A 61 -14.62 -5.08 -5.10
C GLY A 61 -16.05 -5.62 -5.19
N LYS A 62 -16.26 -6.70 -5.95
CA LYS A 62 -17.55 -7.41 -5.98
C LYS A 62 -17.93 -7.94 -4.60
N ALA A 63 -17.00 -8.58 -3.90
CA ALA A 63 -17.26 -9.15 -2.57
C ALA A 63 -17.54 -8.07 -1.50
N ILE A 64 -16.80 -6.96 -1.53
CA ILE A 64 -17.04 -5.79 -0.65
C ILE A 64 -18.47 -5.27 -0.85
N ARG A 65 -18.89 -5.05 -2.10
CA ARG A 65 -20.26 -4.62 -2.42
C ARG A 65 -21.30 -5.62 -1.90
N GLU A 66 -21.13 -6.90 -2.19
CA GLU A 66 -22.08 -7.95 -1.79
C GLU A 66 -22.18 -8.13 -0.26
N ILE A 67 -21.09 -7.92 0.49
CA ILE A 67 -21.11 -7.92 1.95
C ILE A 67 -21.92 -6.74 2.49
N ARG A 68 -21.73 -5.56 1.91
CA ARG A 68 -22.49 -4.37 2.28
C ARG A 68 -23.99 -4.55 2.05
N ASP A 69 -24.37 -5.19 0.95
CA ASP A 69 -25.77 -5.43 0.60
C ASP A 69 -26.47 -6.44 1.54
N LYS A 70 -25.72 -7.34 2.19
CA LYS A 70 -26.27 -8.42 3.06
C LYS A 70 -26.62 -7.99 4.49
N GLY A 71 -26.36 -6.74 4.88
CA GLY A 71 -26.66 -6.25 6.22
C GLY A 71 -25.48 -6.40 7.18
N LYS A 72 -25.61 -7.11 8.30
CA LYS A 72 -24.58 -7.13 9.37
C LYS A 72 -23.23 -7.64 8.85
N HIS A 73 -22.22 -6.77 8.92
CA HIS A 73 -20.85 -7.03 8.49
C HIS A 73 -19.85 -6.42 9.46
N SER A 74 -18.60 -6.89 9.39
CA SER A 74 -17.47 -6.43 10.19
C SER A 74 -16.20 -6.38 9.35
N VAL A 75 -15.18 -5.67 9.85
CA VAL A 75 -13.84 -5.67 9.25
C VAL A 75 -13.26 -7.10 9.17
N ASP A 76 -13.62 -7.98 10.10
CA ASP A 76 -13.15 -9.37 10.13
C ASP A 76 -13.63 -10.18 8.92
N ASP A 77 -14.78 -9.82 8.34
CA ASP A 77 -15.27 -10.45 7.09
C ASP A 77 -14.36 -10.10 5.91
N ILE A 78 -13.88 -8.85 5.84
CA ILE A 78 -12.97 -8.37 4.79
C ILE A 78 -11.56 -8.95 4.96
N VAL A 79 -11.09 -9.07 6.20
CA VAL A 79 -9.82 -9.72 6.52
C VAL A 79 -9.85 -11.19 6.10
N SER A 80 -10.98 -11.88 6.35
CA SER A 80 -11.19 -13.26 5.93
C SER A 80 -11.19 -13.41 4.41
N LEU A 81 -11.91 -12.52 3.69
CA LEU A 81 -11.95 -12.50 2.22
C LEU A 81 -10.58 -12.24 1.58
N SER A 82 -9.83 -11.28 2.14
CA SER A 82 -8.50 -10.92 1.65
C SER A 82 -7.43 -11.93 2.05
N LYS A 83 -7.77 -12.90 2.91
CA LYS A 83 -6.79 -13.81 3.53
C LYS A 83 -5.66 -13.02 4.23
N GLY A 84 -5.98 -11.84 4.73
CA GLY A 84 -5.03 -10.93 5.38
C GLY A 84 -5.03 -11.09 6.89
N TRP A 85 -4.45 -10.08 7.54
CA TRP A 85 -4.44 -9.88 8.98
C TRP A 85 -5.01 -8.51 9.29
N LEU A 86 -5.86 -8.41 10.31
CA LEU A 86 -6.13 -7.10 10.88
C LEU A 86 -4.93 -6.66 11.72
N LEU A 87 -4.24 -5.60 11.27
CA LEU A 87 -3.12 -5.03 12.01
C LEU A 87 -3.60 -4.10 13.11
N PHE A 88 -4.65 -3.32 12.83
CA PHE A 88 -5.15 -2.31 13.75
C PHE A 88 -6.53 -1.79 13.35
N GLU A 89 -7.28 -1.27 14.32
CA GLU A 89 -8.51 -0.51 14.11
C GLU A 89 -8.53 0.66 15.09
N GLY A 90 -8.85 1.86 14.59
CA GLY A 90 -8.74 3.05 15.42
C GLY A 90 -9.16 4.34 14.73
N LYS A 91 -8.78 5.46 15.35
CA LYS A 91 -9.01 6.81 14.85
C LYS A 91 -7.69 7.49 14.52
N VAL A 92 -7.62 8.16 13.37
CA VAL A 92 -6.42 8.90 12.96
C VAL A 92 -6.22 10.12 13.87
N MET A 93 -5.13 10.16 14.60
CA MET A 93 -4.79 11.25 15.51
C MET A 93 -3.90 12.30 14.87
N GLU A 94 -3.02 11.86 13.97
CA GLU A 94 -2.08 12.72 13.27
C GLU A 94 -1.87 12.22 11.84
N LYS A 95 -1.75 13.17 10.92
CA LYS A 95 -1.30 12.97 9.54
C LYS A 95 -0.23 14.02 9.27
N ALA A 96 1.03 13.59 9.34
CA ALA A 96 2.19 14.40 8.98
C ALA A 96 2.63 14.01 7.59
N TRP A 97 2.77 14.97 6.68
CA TRP A 97 3.18 14.69 5.30
C TRP A 97 3.94 15.85 4.68
N GLU A 98 4.73 15.52 3.68
CA GLU A 98 5.46 16.45 2.83
C GLU A 98 5.64 15.85 1.43
N VAL A 99 6.07 16.67 0.47
CA VAL A 99 6.45 16.21 -0.86
C VAL A 99 7.97 16.25 -0.99
N ILE A 100 8.60 15.08 -1.06
CA ILE A 100 10.06 14.94 -1.20
C ILE A 100 10.34 14.35 -2.58
N ASP A 101 11.07 15.06 -3.44
CA ASP A 101 11.42 14.60 -4.80
C ASP A 101 10.22 14.10 -5.63
N GLY A 102 9.05 14.74 -5.46
CA GLY A 102 7.81 14.39 -6.15
C GLY A 102 7.10 13.15 -5.59
N TYR A 103 7.50 12.65 -4.41
CA TYR A 103 6.79 11.61 -3.68
C TYR A 103 6.01 12.21 -2.51
N TYR A 104 4.78 11.75 -2.33
CA TYR A 104 3.95 12.06 -1.17
C TYR A 104 4.40 11.19 0.01
N CYS A 105 5.16 11.77 0.93
CA CYS A 105 5.79 11.03 2.03
C CYS A 105 5.21 11.47 3.36
N GLY A 106 5.15 10.57 4.34
CA GLY A 106 4.66 10.96 5.66
C GLY A 106 4.38 9.81 6.59
N THR A 107 3.66 10.15 7.66
CA THR A 107 3.20 9.19 8.66
C THR A 107 1.77 9.44 9.10
N HIS A 108 1.04 8.36 9.34
CA HIS A 108 -0.23 8.38 10.04
C HIS A 108 -0.05 7.81 11.45
N LEU A 109 -0.55 8.50 12.47
CA LEU A 109 -0.66 7.98 13.83
C LEU A 109 -2.12 7.65 14.10
N ILE A 110 -2.40 6.41 14.50
CA ILE A 110 -3.73 5.89 14.72
C ILE A 110 -3.82 5.44 16.19
N GLU A 111 -4.81 5.95 16.92
CA GLU A 111 -5.12 5.54 18.28
C GLU A 111 -6.17 4.44 18.26
N GLY A 112 -5.89 3.34 18.95
CA GLY A 112 -6.70 2.14 18.85
C GLY A 112 -8.08 2.27 19.51
N THR A 113 -9.07 1.63 18.90
CA THR A 113 -10.41 1.48 19.43
C THR A 113 -10.74 0.01 19.69
N ASN A 114 -11.78 -0.26 20.48
CA ASN A 114 -12.25 -1.63 20.75
C ASN A 114 -11.09 -2.52 21.27
N ARG A 115 -10.82 -3.65 20.59
CA ARG A 115 -9.76 -4.59 20.93
C ARG A 115 -8.33 -4.04 20.82
N PHE A 116 -8.16 -2.83 20.26
CA PHE A 116 -6.88 -2.13 20.19
C PHE A 116 -6.78 -0.95 21.16
N GLN A 117 -7.76 -0.76 22.05
CA GLN A 117 -7.76 0.36 22.99
C GLN A 117 -6.50 0.37 23.86
N GLY A 118 -5.90 1.56 24.02
CA GLY A 118 -4.65 1.76 24.76
C GLY A 118 -3.37 1.51 23.95
N HIS A 119 -3.50 1.05 22.71
CA HIS A 119 -2.39 0.86 21.78
C HIS A 119 -2.38 1.96 20.70
N GLN A 120 -1.24 2.10 20.01
CA GLN A 120 -1.09 3.00 18.88
C GLN A 120 -0.39 2.31 17.71
N LEU A 121 -0.93 2.53 16.51
CA LEU A 121 -0.26 2.14 15.27
C LEU A 121 0.24 3.39 14.53
N LYS A 122 1.52 3.40 14.21
CA LYS A 122 2.13 4.36 13.29
C LYS A 122 2.35 3.71 11.94
N VAL A 123 1.89 4.33 10.86
CA VAL A 123 2.12 3.91 9.47
C VAL A 123 3.02 4.92 8.80
N TRP A 124 4.12 4.48 8.18
CA TRP A 124 4.97 5.30 7.31
C TRP A 124 4.71 4.95 5.85
N PHE A 125 4.65 5.98 5.01
CA PHE A 125 4.37 5.85 3.60
C PHE A 125 5.27 6.73 2.73
N LYS A 126 5.46 6.28 1.49
CA LYS A 126 6.04 7.01 0.37
C LYS A 126 5.21 6.69 -0.86
N ASN A 127 4.22 7.53 -1.15
CA ASN A 127 3.02 7.24 -1.96
C ASN A 127 2.20 6.07 -1.40
N GLU A 128 2.79 4.88 -1.33
CA GLU A 128 2.23 3.66 -0.75
C GLU A 128 2.73 3.44 0.70
N ASN A 129 1.99 2.61 1.45
CA ASN A 129 2.35 2.26 2.84
C ASN A 129 3.44 1.19 2.86
N HIS A 130 4.50 1.41 3.62
CA HIS A 130 5.68 0.55 3.58
C HIS A 130 6.15 0.01 4.94
N LEU A 131 5.79 0.65 6.04
CA LEU A 131 6.27 0.28 7.37
C LEU A 131 5.25 0.67 8.43
N THR A 132 5.01 -0.23 9.38
CA THR A 132 4.22 0.07 10.56
C THR A 132 4.99 -0.18 11.85
N TRP A 133 4.66 0.59 12.88
CA TRP A 133 5.06 0.33 14.26
C TRP A 133 3.82 0.23 15.13
N LEU A 134 3.72 -0.85 15.91
CA LEU A 134 2.74 -1.02 16.97
C LEU A 134 3.44 -0.72 18.30
N ASP A 135 2.99 0.30 19.01
CA ASP A 135 3.61 0.78 20.27
C ASP A 135 5.14 0.93 20.16
N ASN A 136 5.58 1.62 19.10
CA ASN A 136 6.99 1.88 18.78
C ASN A 136 7.83 0.65 18.42
N LYS A 137 7.23 -0.54 18.27
CA LYS A 137 7.91 -1.75 17.78
C LYS A 137 7.54 -2.01 16.33
N THR A 138 8.54 -2.28 15.49
CA THR A 138 8.33 -2.66 14.08
C THR A 138 7.32 -3.81 14.00
N HIS A 139 6.28 -3.63 13.21
CA HIS A 139 5.16 -4.55 13.13
C HIS A 139 5.10 -5.25 11.77
N VAL A 140 4.77 -4.52 10.69
CA VAL A 140 4.73 -5.04 9.31
C VAL A 140 5.51 -4.11 8.38
N THR A 141 6.20 -4.68 7.40
CA THR A 141 6.96 -3.93 6.38
C THR A 141 6.63 -4.44 4.98
N SER A 142 6.83 -3.61 3.96
CA SER A 142 6.94 -4.10 2.59
C SER A 142 8.05 -5.16 2.47
N PRO A 143 7.96 -6.09 1.50
CA PRO A 143 7.00 -6.15 0.39
C PRO A 143 5.56 -6.55 0.73
N ASP A 144 5.25 -6.98 1.96
CA ASP A 144 3.87 -7.25 2.35
C ASP A 144 3.01 -5.97 2.27
N LEU A 145 1.75 -6.14 1.88
CA LEU A 145 0.84 -5.02 1.64
C LEU A 145 0.31 -4.48 2.97
N ILE A 146 0.27 -3.16 3.10
CA ILE A 146 -0.35 -2.45 4.22
C ILE A 146 -1.47 -1.57 3.66
N ILE A 147 -2.70 -1.92 3.95
CA ILE A 147 -3.89 -1.33 3.34
C ILE A 147 -4.71 -0.64 4.42
N GLN A 148 -5.03 0.62 4.22
CA GLN A 148 -5.95 1.36 5.08
C GLN A 148 -7.33 1.32 4.43
N ILE A 149 -8.36 0.99 5.19
CA ILE A 149 -9.74 0.95 4.72
C ILE A 149 -10.65 1.73 5.67
N ASP A 150 -11.76 2.21 5.11
CA ASP A 150 -12.86 2.74 5.91
C ASP A 150 -13.60 1.57 6.58
N PRO A 151 -13.75 1.54 7.92
CA PRO A 151 -14.34 0.39 8.61
C PRO A 151 -15.86 0.27 8.42
N GLY A 152 -16.54 1.30 7.90
CA GLY A 152 -17.98 1.28 7.61
C GLY A 152 -18.32 0.89 6.17
N THR A 153 -17.42 1.15 5.22
CA THR A 153 -17.64 0.87 3.78
C THR A 153 -16.69 -0.18 3.21
N TYR A 154 -15.58 -0.46 3.90
CA TYR A 154 -14.51 -1.36 3.48
C TYR A 154 -13.75 -0.94 2.23
N GLU A 155 -14.03 0.25 1.72
CA GLU A 155 -13.29 0.82 0.61
C GLU A 155 -11.87 1.21 1.07
N PRO A 156 -10.84 0.97 0.25
CA PRO A 156 -9.49 1.42 0.55
C PRO A 156 -9.41 2.93 0.56
N ILE A 157 -8.69 3.49 1.53
CA ILE A 157 -8.47 4.93 1.67
C ILE A 157 -7.04 5.25 1.20
N PRO A 158 -6.88 5.99 0.09
CA PRO A 158 -5.57 6.50 -0.33
C PRO A 158 -4.96 7.41 0.74
N ASN A 159 -3.63 7.40 0.86
CA ASN A 159 -2.93 8.20 1.87
C ASN A 159 -3.26 9.70 1.81
N HIS A 160 -3.46 10.25 0.61
CA HIS A 160 -3.80 11.66 0.44
C HIS A 160 -5.24 12.01 0.87
N GLU A 161 -6.17 11.05 0.85
CA GLU A 161 -7.57 11.22 1.26
C GLU A 161 -7.82 10.97 2.75
N LEU A 162 -6.91 10.27 3.44
CA LEU A 162 -7.07 10.00 4.87
C LEU A 162 -7.03 11.30 5.68
N GLU A 163 -7.96 11.52 6.62
CA GLU A 163 -8.02 12.74 7.42
C GLU A 163 -7.87 12.51 8.92
N LYS A 164 -7.37 13.53 9.64
CA LYS A 164 -7.36 13.52 11.10
C LYS A 164 -8.78 13.41 11.63
N GLY A 165 -8.99 12.47 12.54
CA GLY A 165 -10.27 12.18 13.16
C GLY A 165 -11.10 11.13 12.42
N GLN A 166 -10.66 10.66 11.25
CA GLN A 166 -11.32 9.59 10.53
C GLN A 166 -11.11 8.24 11.23
N SER A 167 -12.14 7.39 11.24
CA SER A 167 -12.01 5.99 11.66
C SER A 167 -11.36 5.18 10.54
N VAL A 168 -10.43 4.30 10.89
CA VAL A 168 -9.65 3.52 9.93
C VAL A 168 -9.38 2.12 10.47
N ALA A 169 -9.44 1.13 9.60
CA ALA A 169 -8.89 -0.19 9.84
C ALA A 169 -7.67 -0.41 8.93
N VAL A 170 -6.63 -1.06 9.47
CA VAL A 170 -5.38 -1.34 8.77
C VAL A 170 -5.24 -2.84 8.59
N ILE A 171 -5.21 -3.29 7.33
CA ILE A 171 -5.09 -4.70 6.95
C ILE A 171 -3.70 -4.95 6.39
N GLY A 172 -3.07 -6.04 6.82
CA GLY A 172 -1.85 -6.58 6.25
C GLY A 172 -2.15 -7.74 5.33
N MET A 173 -1.46 -7.86 4.20
CA MET A 173 -1.58 -9.02 3.31
C MET A 173 -0.21 -9.48 2.81
N GLU A 174 -0.11 -10.77 2.53
CA GLU A 174 1.09 -11.36 1.94
C GLU A 174 1.44 -10.70 0.60
N SER A 175 2.71 -10.43 0.39
CA SER A 175 3.22 -10.04 -0.92
C SER A 175 3.23 -11.22 -1.89
N PRO A 176 3.04 -10.98 -3.20
CA PRO A 176 3.35 -11.99 -4.21
C PRO A 176 4.79 -12.53 -4.08
N GLU A 177 4.96 -13.84 -4.28
CA GLU A 177 6.25 -14.55 -4.15
C GLU A 177 7.41 -13.88 -4.89
N LEU A 178 7.13 -13.25 -6.04
CA LEU A 178 8.13 -12.53 -6.83
C LEU A 178 8.86 -11.44 -6.02
N TYR A 179 8.13 -10.73 -5.16
CA TYR A 179 8.69 -9.67 -4.31
C TYR A 179 9.34 -10.22 -3.03
N ARG A 180 9.08 -11.47 -2.67
CA ARG A 180 9.70 -12.16 -1.52
C ARG A 180 11.07 -12.78 -1.85
N THR A 181 11.48 -12.76 -3.12
CA THR A 181 12.85 -13.13 -3.53
C THR A 181 13.90 -12.14 -2.99
N PRO A 182 15.19 -12.52 -2.86
CA PRO A 182 16.23 -11.59 -2.43
C PRO A 182 16.28 -10.30 -3.24
N ARG A 183 16.12 -10.39 -4.57
CA ARG A 183 16.07 -9.22 -5.46
C ARG A 183 14.79 -8.40 -5.26
N GLY A 184 13.65 -9.04 -5.06
CA GLY A 184 12.39 -8.35 -4.73
C GLY A 184 12.51 -7.54 -3.44
N ILE A 185 13.06 -8.15 -2.38
CA ILE A 185 13.28 -7.49 -1.09
C ILE A 185 14.28 -6.34 -1.22
N GLU A 186 15.32 -6.46 -2.05
CA GLU A 186 16.24 -5.35 -2.32
C GLU A 186 15.53 -4.15 -2.97
N LEU A 187 14.54 -4.40 -3.84
CA LEU A 187 13.82 -3.38 -4.59
C LEU A 187 12.71 -2.68 -3.80
N VAL A 188 12.03 -3.39 -2.90
CA VAL A 188 10.82 -2.89 -2.21
C VAL A 188 10.78 -3.21 -0.71
N GLY A 189 11.85 -3.77 -0.15
CA GLY A 189 11.97 -4.02 1.28
C GLY A 189 12.32 -2.76 2.08
N PRO A 190 12.27 -2.82 3.41
CA PRO A 190 12.45 -1.66 4.29
C PRO A 190 13.82 -0.97 4.12
N ARG A 191 14.90 -1.72 3.83
CA ARG A 191 16.23 -1.16 3.57
C ARG A 191 16.27 -0.22 2.36
N ARG A 192 15.46 -0.48 1.33
CA ARG A 192 15.35 0.40 0.15
C ARG A 192 14.88 1.80 0.54
N TYR A 193 14.05 1.90 1.57
CA TYR A 193 13.48 3.14 2.06
C TYR A 193 14.30 3.79 3.17
N GLY A 194 15.51 3.27 3.47
CA GLY A 194 16.43 3.84 4.45
C GLY A 194 16.25 3.33 5.87
N PHE A 195 15.44 2.30 6.10
CA PHE A 195 15.30 1.68 7.41
C PHE A 195 16.28 0.51 7.56
N ASP A 196 17.11 0.52 8.60
CA ASP A 196 18.00 -0.58 8.96
C ASP A 196 17.20 -1.75 9.60
N LEU A 197 16.37 -2.39 8.78
CA LEU A 197 15.47 -3.47 9.16
C LEU A 197 15.54 -4.58 8.12
N ASP A 198 15.51 -5.84 8.55
CA ASP A 198 15.33 -6.97 7.65
C ASP A 198 13.85 -7.24 7.42
N TYR A 199 13.50 -7.62 6.19
CA TYR A 199 12.15 -8.09 5.89
C TYR A 199 11.88 -9.39 6.63
N VAL A 200 10.76 -9.44 7.33
CA VAL A 200 10.21 -10.64 7.94
C VAL A 200 8.78 -10.78 7.45
N PRO A 201 8.42 -11.89 6.78
CA PRO A 201 7.07 -12.11 6.28
C PRO A 201 6.01 -11.94 7.38
N ILE A 202 4.89 -11.32 7.03
CA ILE A 202 3.78 -11.03 7.95
C ILE A 202 3.27 -12.28 8.66
N GLU A 203 3.22 -13.43 7.98
CA GLU A 203 2.81 -14.71 8.57
C GLU A 203 3.76 -15.22 9.66
N ASN A 204 5.02 -14.78 9.64
CA ASN A 204 6.00 -15.10 10.67
C ASN A 204 5.98 -14.08 11.83
N ARG A 205 5.40 -12.90 11.61
CA ARG A 205 5.17 -11.87 12.65
C ARG A 205 3.89 -12.12 13.44
N LEU A 206 2.84 -12.59 12.75
CA LEU A 206 1.48 -12.63 13.27
C LEU A 206 0.89 -14.04 13.19
N SER A 207 0.68 -14.65 14.35
CA SER A 207 0.14 -16.01 14.46
C SER A 207 -1.38 -16.10 14.20
N SER A 208 -2.13 -15.00 14.34
CA SER A 208 -3.58 -14.96 14.12
C SER A 208 -3.99 -13.87 13.12
N ARG A 209 -4.80 -14.25 12.13
CA ARG A 209 -5.36 -13.35 11.10
C ARG A 209 -6.44 -12.42 11.64
N VAL A 210 -7.13 -12.85 12.69
CA VAL A 210 -8.08 -12.05 13.45
C VAL A 210 -7.63 -12.09 14.90
N SER A 211 -7.27 -10.94 15.49
CA SER A 211 -7.05 -10.87 16.93
C SER A 211 -8.39 -11.18 17.61
N LYS A 212 -8.53 -12.39 18.17
CA LYS A 212 -9.68 -12.73 19.00
C LYS A 212 -9.71 -11.69 20.11
N GLY A 213 -10.76 -10.87 20.14
CA GLY A 213 -11.04 -10.08 21.33
C GLY A 213 -11.22 -11.07 22.47
N GLU A 214 -10.37 -10.96 23.49
CA GLU A 214 -10.72 -11.44 24.82
C GLU A 214 -11.80 -10.53 25.41
#